data_AF-A0A382PQV6-F1
#
_entry.id   AF-A0A382PQV6-F1
#
_cell.length_a   1.000
_cell.length_b   1.000
_cell.length_c   1.000
_cell.angle_alpha   90.00
_cell.angle_beta   90.00
_cell.angle_gamma   90.00
#
_symmetry.space_group_name_H-M   'P 1'
#
loop_
_entity.id
_entity.type
_entity.pdbx_description
1 polymer ?
#
loop_
_entity_poly.entity_id
_entity_poly.type
_entity_poly.pdbx_seq_one_letter_code
_entity_poly.pdbx_strand_id
1 'polypeptide(L)'
;PPQNKPKGSEIRACADFLRQELNCMPNLKVILALGSIAHNSALGVFQLRRSNWKFAHNSYHDLGKGPVLIDSYHCSRYNTNTGRLTEDMFYAVFRNIRELIPIKGC
;
A
#
# COMPACT_ATOMS: atom_id res chain seq x y z
N PRO A 1 -9.61 14.34 4.26
CA PRO A 1 -10.02 15.38 3.27
C PRO A 1 -11.54 15.33 3.09
N PRO A 2 -12.20 16.42 2.67
CA PRO A 2 -13.62 16.41 2.35
C PRO A 2 -13.96 15.23 1.42
N GLN A 3 -15.06 14.52 1.72
CA GLN A 3 -15.52 13.35 0.95
C GLN A 3 -14.50 12.21 0.82
N ASN A 4 -13.48 12.15 1.69
CA ASN A 4 -12.40 11.16 1.62
C ASN A 4 -11.66 11.12 0.27
N LYS A 5 -11.64 12.24 -0.46
CA LYS A 5 -11.05 12.35 -1.79
C LYS A 5 -9.98 13.46 -1.81
N PRO A 6 -8.70 13.13 -1.56
CA PRO A 6 -7.65 14.13 -1.54
C PRO A 6 -7.38 14.66 -2.95
N LYS A 7 -7.06 15.95 -3.05
CA LYS A 7 -6.57 16.58 -4.28
C LYS A 7 -5.11 16.19 -4.52
N GLY A 8 -4.68 16.25 -5.77
CA GLY A 8 -3.28 15.99 -6.12
C GLY A 8 -2.29 16.92 -5.40
N SER A 9 -2.69 18.18 -5.12
CA SER A 9 -1.89 19.12 -4.33
C SER A 9 -1.76 18.70 -2.87
N GLU A 10 -2.84 18.21 -2.26
CA GLU A 10 -2.83 17.71 -0.87
C GLU A 10 -1.95 16.47 -0.74
N ILE A 11 -2.04 15.54 -1.71
CA ILE A 11 -1.17 14.35 -1.75
C ILE A 11 0.31 14.78 -1.83
N ARG A 12 0.64 15.75 -2.70
CA ARG A 12 2.01 16.25 -2.84
C ARG A 12 2.49 16.94 -1.56
N ALA A 13 1.66 17.76 -0.94
CA ALA A 13 1.98 18.43 0.32
C ALA A 13 2.25 17.44 1.46
N CYS A 14 1.52 16.31 1.49
CA CYS A 14 1.74 15.27 2.50
C CYS A 14 2.87 14.29 2.18
N ALA A 15 3.43 14.29 0.96
CA ALA A 15 4.37 13.28 0.51
C ALA A 15 5.69 13.28 1.32
N ASP A 16 6.11 14.45 1.81
CA ASP A 16 7.34 14.58 2.58
C ASP A 16 7.23 13.92 3.95
N PHE A 17 6.06 13.97 4.59
CA PHE A 17 5.82 13.25 5.85
C PHE A 17 5.92 11.74 5.65
N LEU A 18 5.29 11.20 4.60
CA LEU A 18 5.39 9.77 4.29
C LEU A 18 6.84 9.36 3.99
N ARG A 19 7.61 10.19 3.27
CA ARG A 19 9.02 9.91 2.99
C ARG A 19 9.85 9.86 4.29
N GLN A 20 9.65 10.82 5.19
CA GLN A 20 10.34 10.84 6.48
C GLN A 20 9.98 9.61 7.32
N GLU A 21 8.69 9.27 7.38
CA GLU A 21 8.21 8.10 8.13
C GLU A 21 8.86 6.81 7.64
N LEU A 22 8.87 6.58 6.32
CA LEU A 22 9.50 5.38 5.73
C LEU A 22 11.02 5.36 5.94
N ASN A 23 11.69 6.50 5.85
CA ASN A 23 13.14 6.59 6.12
C ASN A 23 13.49 6.26 7.58
N CYS A 24 12.56 6.48 8.52
CA CYS A 24 12.73 6.15 9.93
C CYS A 24 12.49 4.66 10.25
N MET A 25 12.11 3.83 9.26
CA MET A 25 11.87 2.39 9.44
C MET A 25 12.98 1.54 8.77
N PRO A 26 14.18 1.43 9.35
CA PRO A 26 15.32 0.74 8.71
C PRO A 26 15.08 -0.77 8.50
N ASN A 27 14.14 -1.36 9.22
CA ASN A 27 13.77 -2.77 9.13
C ASN A 27 12.46 -3.00 8.35
N LEU A 28 11.96 -2.00 7.61
CA LEU A 28 10.73 -2.11 6.85
C LEU A 28 10.88 -3.14 5.73
N LYS A 29 10.05 -4.19 5.78
CA LYS A 29 10.07 -5.28 4.79
C LYS A 29 8.94 -5.22 3.79
N VAL A 30 7.76 -4.78 4.23
CA VAL A 30 6.54 -4.80 3.43
C VAL A 30 5.73 -3.52 3.69
N ILE A 31 5.18 -2.95 2.63
CA ILE A 31 4.20 -1.86 2.67
C ILE A 31 2.90 -2.39 2.09
N LEU A 32 1.80 -2.31 2.85
CA LEU A 32 0.46 -2.60 2.34
C LEU A 32 -0.23 -1.30 1.90
N ALA A 33 -0.44 -1.13 0.60
CA ALA A 33 -1.19 -0.02 0.02
C ALA A 33 -2.69 -0.31 -0.08
N LEU A 34 -3.48 0.44 0.68
CA LEU A 34 -4.94 0.37 0.65
C LEU A 34 -5.51 1.32 -0.41
N GLY A 35 -5.70 0.78 -1.62
CA GLY A 35 -6.23 1.50 -2.78
C GLY A 35 -5.17 2.19 -3.62
N SER A 36 -5.59 2.62 -4.82
CA SER A 36 -4.68 3.17 -5.83
C SER A 36 -4.00 4.48 -5.42
N ILE A 37 -4.63 5.28 -4.57
CA ILE A 37 -4.00 6.51 -4.05
C ILE A 37 -2.82 6.16 -3.16
N ALA A 38 -2.99 5.24 -2.20
CA ALA A 38 -1.91 4.78 -1.33
C ALA A 38 -0.76 4.16 -2.13
N HIS A 39 -1.09 3.30 -3.11
CA HIS A 39 -0.12 2.69 -4.02
C HIS A 39 0.70 3.75 -4.77
N ASN A 40 0.04 4.72 -5.39
CA ASN A 40 0.71 5.79 -6.14
C ASN A 40 1.55 6.73 -5.26
N SER A 41 1.14 6.93 -4.01
CA SER A 41 1.91 7.72 -3.02
C SER A 41 3.18 6.97 -2.61
N ALA A 42 3.09 5.66 -2.34
CA ALA A 42 4.25 4.83 -2.01
C ALA A 42 5.27 4.83 -3.16
N LEU A 43 4.83 4.56 -4.40
CA LEU A 43 5.71 4.64 -5.58
C LEU A 43 6.35 6.03 -5.76
N GLY A 44 5.61 7.09 -5.45
CA GLY A 44 6.10 8.46 -5.51
C GLY A 44 7.25 8.72 -4.54
N VAL A 45 7.21 8.14 -3.33
CA VAL A 45 8.30 8.25 -2.35
C VAL A 45 9.58 7.59 -2.87
N PHE A 46 9.45 6.41 -3.48
CA PHE A 46 10.56 5.68 -4.09
C PHE A 46 10.96 6.20 -5.48
N GLN A 47 10.34 7.29 -5.96
CA GLN A 47 10.60 7.90 -7.27
C GLN A 47 10.42 6.92 -8.44
N LEU A 48 9.50 5.96 -8.30
CA LEU A 48 9.23 4.94 -9.28
C LEU A 48 8.17 5.38 -10.29
N ARG A 49 8.37 5.00 -11.55
CA ARG A 49 7.43 5.30 -12.63
C ARG A 49 6.17 4.45 -12.52
N ARG A 50 5.05 5.06 -12.15
CA ARG A 50 3.73 4.40 -11.94
C ARG A 50 3.28 3.47 -13.06
N SER A 51 3.60 3.76 -14.32
CA SER A 51 3.21 2.89 -15.46
C SER A 51 3.78 1.48 -15.39
N ASN A 52 4.88 1.30 -14.65
CA ASN A 52 5.56 0.01 -14.52
C ASN A 52 4.98 -0.84 -13.37
N TRP A 53 4.12 -0.25 -12.54
CA TRP A 53 3.60 -0.85 -11.31
C TRP A 53 2.09 -0.67 -11.31
N LYS A 54 1.37 -1.60 -11.95
CA LYS A 54 -0.08 -1.48 -12.07
C LYS A 54 -0.75 -1.92 -10.77
N PHE A 55 -1.59 -1.06 -10.21
CA PHE A 55 -2.38 -1.41 -9.03
C PHE A 55 -3.38 -2.55 -9.31
N ALA A 56 -3.37 -3.59 -8.48
CA ALA A 56 -4.36 -4.65 -8.47
C ALA A 56 -4.50 -5.28 -7.08
N HIS A 57 -5.70 -5.72 -6.69
CA HIS A 57 -5.87 -6.32 -5.36
C HIS A 57 -5.04 -7.60 -5.21
N ASN A 58 -4.38 -7.72 -4.05
CA ASN A 58 -3.49 -8.82 -3.70
C ASN A 58 -2.30 -8.99 -4.67
N SER A 59 -1.86 -7.89 -5.29
CA SER A 59 -0.69 -7.86 -6.17
C SER A 59 0.56 -7.47 -5.39
N TYR A 60 1.69 -8.06 -5.78
CA TYR A 60 3.01 -7.80 -5.20
C TYR A 60 3.88 -7.04 -6.18
N HIS A 61 4.66 -6.12 -5.63
CA HIS A 61 5.59 -5.28 -6.37
C HIS A 61 6.93 -5.31 -5.64
N ASP A 62 7.89 -6.04 -6.20
CA ASP A 62 9.27 -6.05 -5.73
C ASP A 62 9.96 -4.76 -6.19
N LEU A 63 10.20 -3.83 -5.26
CA LEU A 63 10.83 -2.55 -5.55
C LEU A 63 12.37 -2.63 -5.63
N GLY A 64 12.93 -3.85 -5.68
CA GLY A 64 14.36 -4.11 -5.76
C GLY A 64 15.01 -4.10 -4.38
N LYS A 65 15.84 -3.09 -4.08
CA LYS A 65 16.52 -2.98 -2.77
C LYS A 65 15.62 -2.42 -1.64
N GLY A 66 14.32 -2.28 -1.88
CA GLY A 66 13.35 -1.69 -0.96
C GLY A 66 12.40 -2.71 -0.34
N PRO A 67 11.40 -2.26 0.44
CA PRO A 67 10.33 -3.12 0.90
C PRO A 67 9.48 -3.62 -0.27
N VAL A 68 8.87 -4.79 -0.11
CA VAL A 68 7.84 -5.27 -1.04
C VAL A 68 6.59 -4.42 -0.87
N LEU A 69 6.07 -3.86 -1.96
CA LEU A 69 4.80 -3.15 -1.96
C LEU A 69 3.69 -4.14 -2.33
N ILE A 70 2.67 -4.25 -1.47
CA ILE A 70 1.51 -5.11 -1.69
C ILE A 70 0.27 -4.24 -1.77
N ASP A 71 -0.59 -4.56 -2.72
CA ASP A 71 -1.81 -3.83 -2.97
C ASP A 71 -3.02 -4.54 -2.38
N SER A 72 -3.96 -3.76 -1.86
CA SER A 72 -5.32 -4.20 -1.63
C SER A 72 -6.30 -3.13 -2.07
N TYR A 73 -7.50 -3.53 -2.48
CA TYR A 73 -8.61 -2.58 -2.46
C TYR A 73 -8.75 -1.97 -1.07
N HIS A 74 -9.14 -0.70 -1.04
CA HIS A 74 -9.35 0.01 0.21
C HIS A 74 -10.54 -0.60 0.96
N CYS A 75 -10.43 -0.78 2.28
CA CYS A 75 -11.49 -1.28 3.15
C CYS A 75 -12.60 -0.24 3.42
N SER A 76 -13.00 0.52 2.39
CA SER A 76 -14.09 1.50 2.51
C SER A 76 -15.43 0.77 2.66
N ARG A 77 -16.40 1.44 3.28
CA ARG A 77 -17.80 0.96 3.33
C ARG A 77 -18.35 0.66 1.94
N TYR A 78 -18.00 1.45 0.94
CA TYR A 78 -18.41 1.21 -0.44
C TYR A 78 -17.89 -0.14 -0.97
N ASN A 79 -16.59 -0.43 -0.81
CA ASN A 79 -16.00 -1.67 -1.33
C ASN A 79 -16.51 -2.92 -0.59
N THR A 80 -16.69 -2.81 0.73
CA THR A 80 -17.19 -3.90 1.56
C THR A 80 -18.68 -4.16 1.33
N ASN A 81 -19.53 -3.12 1.30
CA ASN A 81 -20.96 -3.27 1.07
C ASN A 81 -21.32 -3.75 -0.35
N THR A 82 -20.50 -3.43 -1.36
CA THR A 82 -20.73 -3.87 -2.75
C THR A 82 -20.11 -5.23 -3.07
N GLY A 83 -19.39 -5.84 -2.12
CA GLY A 83 -18.67 -7.10 -2.36
C GLY A 83 -17.43 -6.96 -3.25
N ARG A 84 -17.04 -5.74 -3.63
CA ARG A 84 -15.79 -5.48 -4.35
C ARG A 84 -14.55 -5.90 -3.54
N LEU A 85 -14.66 -5.86 -2.22
CA LEU A 85 -13.70 -6.45 -1.29
C LEU A 85 -14.48 -7.23 -0.22
N THR A 86 -14.27 -8.54 -0.17
CA THR A 86 -14.79 -9.38 0.92
C THR A 86 -13.76 -9.50 2.05
N GLU A 87 -14.20 -9.96 3.22
CA GLU A 87 -13.30 -10.25 4.34
C GLU A 87 -12.28 -11.34 3.96
N ASP A 88 -12.70 -12.42 3.33
CA ASP A 88 -11.81 -13.50 2.90
C ASP A 88 -10.71 -13.03 1.93
N MET A 89 -11.08 -12.15 0.99
CA MET A 89 -10.14 -11.48 0.09
C MET A 89 -9.14 -10.64 0.86
N PHE A 90 -9.61 -9.86 1.84
CA PHE A 90 -8.73 -9.04 2.66
C PHE A 90 -7.80 -9.88 3.54
N TYR A 91 -8.31 -10.94 4.17
CA TYR A 91 -7.49 -11.89 4.93
C TYR A 91 -6.45 -12.61 4.08
N ALA A 92 -6.75 -12.89 2.80
CA ALA A 92 -5.78 -13.47 1.87
C ALA A 92 -4.54 -12.57 1.73
N VAL A 93 -4.71 -11.25 1.70
CA VAL A 93 -3.60 -10.29 1.66
C VAL A 93 -2.70 -10.42 2.90
N PHE A 94 -3.28 -10.60 4.09
CA PHE A 94 -2.48 -10.76 5.31
C PHE A 94 -1.78 -12.12 5.41
N ARG A 95 -2.42 -13.20 4.95
CA ARG A 95 -1.77 -14.52 4.85
C ARG A 95 -0.54 -14.44 3.95
N ASN A 96 -0.69 -13.77 2.82
CA ASN A 96 0.36 -13.46 1.86
C ASN A 96 1.51 -12.62 2.46
N ILE A 97 1.19 -11.55 3.20
CA ILE A 97 2.19 -10.75 3.93
C ILE A 97 2.94 -11.62 4.95
N ARG A 98 2.24 -12.53 5.62
CA ARG A 98 2.81 -13.41 6.65
C ARG A 98 3.90 -14.31 6.08
N GLU A 99 3.74 -14.80 4.86
CA GLU A 99 4.73 -15.63 4.15
C GLU A 99 6.02 -14.84 3.85
N LEU A 100 5.92 -13.54 3.60
CA LEU A 100 7.07 -12.66 3.35
C LEU A 100 7.78 -12.20 4.62
N ILE A 101 7.06 -12.13 5.74
CA ILE A 101 7.59 -11.73 7.05
C ILE A 101 7.51 -12.93 7.99
N PRO A 102 8.40 -13.92 7.87
CA PRO A 102 8.48 -14.99 8.86
C PRO A 102 8.74 -14.33 10.23
N ILE A 103 7.90 -14.66 11.21
CA ILE A 103 8.18 -14.25 12.61
C ILE A 103 9.44 -15.00 12.98
N LYS A 104 10.50 -14.26 13.29
CA LYS A 104 11.58 -14.83 14.11
C LYS A 104 10.94 -15.13 15.45
N GLY A 105 10.80 -16.42 15.77
CA GLY A 105 10.08 -16.93 16.93
C GLY A 105 10.50 -16.27 18.24
N CYS A 106 9.55 -16.25 19.18
CA CYS A 106 9.82 -16.16 20.61
C CYS A 106 10.75 -17.29 21.06
#